data_AF-A0A7C5H6E8-F1
#
_entry.id   AF-A0A7C5H6E8-F1
#
_cell.length_a   1.000
_cell.length_b   1.000
_cell.length_c   1.000
_cell.angle_alpha   90.00
_cell.angle_beta   90.00
_cell.angle_gamma   90.00
#
_symmetry.space_group_name_H-M   'P 1'
#
loop_
_entity.id
_entity.type
_entity.pdbx_description
1 polymer ?
#
loop_
_entity_poly.entity_id
_entity_poly.type
_entity_poly.pdbx_seq_one_letter_code
_entity_poly.pdbx_strand_id
1 'polypeptide(L)' 'MEPKADIAVIGLAVMGQNLILNMNDHGFTVVAYNRTVSKVDEFLANE' A
#
# COMPACT_ATOMS: atom_id res chain seq x y z
N MET A 1 14.59 -9.56 13.30
CA MET A 1 14.88 -8.52 12.29
C MET A 1 13.52 -7.99 11.85
N GLU A 2 13.26 -6.69 11.94
CA GLU A 2 11.98 -6.15 11.48
C GLU A 2 11.84 -6.29 9.95
N PRO A 3 10.64 -6.57 9.42
CA PRO A 3 10.44 -6.63 7.98
C PRO A 3 10.82 -5.29 7.35
N LYS A 4 11.67 -5.32 6.32
CA LYS A 4 11.99 -4.14 5.52
C LYS A 4 11.18 -4.14 4.25
N ALA A 5 10.63 -2.97 3.93
CA ALA A 5 10.01 -2.70 2.65
C ALA A 5 10.92 -1.82 1.80
N ASP A 6 10.72 -1.86 0.48
CA ASP A 6 11.49 -1.08 -0.49
C ASP A 6 10.99 0.37 -0.55
N ILE A 7 9.68 0.57 -0.36
CA ILE A 7 9.02 1.87 -0.44
C ILE A 7 7.82 1.95 0.51
N ALA A 8 7.55 3.16 1.02
CA ALA A 8 6.34 3.48 1.76
C ALA A 8 5.47 4.47 0.98
N VAL A 9 4.16 4.19 0.92
CA VAL A 9 3.16 5.06 0.29
C VAL A 9 2.18 5.53 1.37
N ILE A 10 2.10 6.85 1.55
CA ILE A 10 1.17 7.48 2.49
C ILE A 10 0.02 8.10 1.72
N GLY A 11 -1.19 7.58 1.93
CA GLY A 11 -2.42 8.03 1.29
C GLY A 11 -3.00 6.96 0.35
N LEU A 12 -4.14 6.41 0.74
CA LEU A 12 -4.86 5.35 0.00
C LEU A 12 -6.12 5.89 -0.70
N ALA A 13 -5.98 6.98 -1.43
CA ALA A 13 -6.98 7.34 -2.46
C ALA A 13 -6.76 6.49 -3.72
N VAL A 14 -7.59 6.69 -4.76
CA VAL A 14 -7.54 5.87 -6.00
C VAL A 14 -6.15 5.84 -6.64
N MET A 15 -5.48 6.99 -6.74
CA MET A 15 -4.13 7.06 -7.32
C MET A 15 -3.09 6.32 -6.46
N GLY A 16 -3.18 6.41 -5.13
CA GLY A 16 -2.24 5.77 -4.21
C GLY A 16 -2.36 4.25 -4.25
N GLN A 17 -3.60 3.74 -4.30
CA GLN A 17 -3.88 2.31 -4.46
C GLN A 17 -3.29 1.79 -5.77
N ASN A 18 -3.59 2.45 -6.90
CA ASN A 18 -3.06 2.04 -8.21
C ASN A 18 -1.53 2.04 -8.28
N LEU A 19 -0.87 3.01 -7.62
CA LEU A 19 0.59 3.05 -7.56
C LEU A 19 1.15 1.86 -6.76
N ILE A 20 0.53 1.52 -5.63
CA ILE A 20 0.94 0.37 -4.82
C ILE A 20 0.83 -0.93 -5.62
N LEU A 21 -0.30 -1.13 -6.31
CA LEU A 21 -0.52 -2.31 -7.15
C LEU A 21 0.51 -2.41 -8.27
N ASN A 22 0.78 -1.29 -8.96
CA ASN A 22 1.80 -1.25 -9.99
C ASN A 22 3.19 -1.60 -9.44
N MET A 23 3.57 -1.08 -8.28
CA MET A 23 4.86 -1.39 -7.66
C MET A 23 4.94 -2.87 -7.22
N ASN A 24 3.86 -3.41 -6.67
CA ASN A 24 3.76 -4.80 -6.29
C ASN A 24 3.93 -5.74 -7.50
N ASP A 25 3.31 -5.41 -8.65
CA ASP A 25 3.46 -6.14 -9.92
C ASP A 25 4.92 -6.14 -10.43
N HIS A 26 5.71 -5.13 -10.07
CA HIS A 26 7.13 -5.02 -10.42
C HIS A 26 8.07 -5.59 -9.34
N GLY A 27 7.53 -6.29 -8.35
CA GLY A 27 8.31 -7.02 -7.34
C GLY A 27 8.83 -6.18 -6.18
N PHE A 28 8.29 -4.97 -5.98
CA PHE A 28 8.62 -4.14 -4.82
C PHE A 28 7.75 -4.49 -3.61
N THR A 29 8.36 -4.57 -2.43
CA THR A 29 7.63 -4.63 -1.17
C THR A 29 7.20 -3.23 -0.77
N VAL A 30 5.88 -2.98 -0.73
CA VAL A 30 5.32 -1.66 -0.44
C VAL A 30 4.62 -1.64 0.92
N VAL A 31 4.95 -0.65 1.76
CA VAL A 31 4.21 -0.36 3.00
C VAL A 31 3.19 0.73 2.75
N ALA A 32 1.92 0.44 3.00
CA ALA A 32 0.84 1.42 2.90
C ALA A 32 0.48 2.01 4.27
N TYR A 33 0.29 3.32 4.32
CA TYR A 33 -0.30 3.98 5.48
C TYR A 33 -1.35 5.00 5.04
N ASN A 34 -2.43 5.11 5.81
CA ASN A 34 -3.44 6.14 5.61
C ASN A 34 -3.99 6.60 6.96
N ARG A 35 -4.24 7.91 7.09
CA ARG A 35 -4.79 8.49 8.33
C ARG A 35 -6.09 7.80 8.77
N THR A 36 -6.96 7.51 7.82
CA THR A 36 -8.19 6.73 8.07
C THR A 36 -7.85 5.26 7.90
N VAL A 37 -7.77 4.52 9.02
CA VAL A 37 -7.36 3.11 9.04
C VAL A 37 -8.31 2.23 8.25
N SER A 38 -9.62 2.51 8.25
CA SER A 38 -10.59 1.73 7.47
C SER A 38 -10.28 1.68 5.98
N LYS A 39 -9.63 2.72 5.41
CA LYS A 39 -9.19 2.69 4.00
C LYS A 39 -8.06 1.71 3.74
N VAL A 40 -7.24 1.41 4.75
CA VAL A 40 -6.21 0.36 4.67
C VAL A 40 -6.91 -0.99 4.67
N ASP A 41 -7.85 -1.21 5.59
CA ASP A 41 -8.61 -2.46 5.69
C ASP A 41 -9.42 -2.74 4.43
N GLU A 42 -10.13 -1.73 3.90
CA GLU A 42 -10.88 -1.80 2.64
C GLU A 42 -9.97 -2.10 1.45
N PHE A 43 -8.76 -1.53 1.41
CA PHE A 43 -7.81 -1.80 0.34
C PHE A 43 -7.30 -3.25 0.39
N LEU A 44 -6.98 -3.76 1.58
CA LEU A 44 -6.49 -5.13 1.77
C LEU A 44 -7.58 -6.20 1.60
N ALA A 45 -8.85 -5.86 1.78
CA ALA A 45 -9.97 -6.80 1.67
C ALA A 45 -10.57 -6.92 0.26
N ASN A 46 -10.30 -5.96 -0.62
CA ASN A 46 -10.79 -5.93 -2.00
C ASN A 46 -9.77 -6.51 -3.02
N GLU A 47 -8.68 -7.09 -2.52
CA GLU A 47 -7.69 -7.88 -3.27
C GLU A 47 -7.69 -9.34 -2.81
#